data_AF-A0A929EKN6-F1
#
_entry.id   AF-A0A929EKN6-F1
#
_cell.length_a   1.000
_cell.length_b   1.000
_cell.length_c   1.000
_cell.angle_alpha   90.00
_cell.angle_beta   90.00
_cell.angle_gamma   90.00
#
_symmetry.space_group_name_H-M   'P 1'
#
loop_
_entity.id
_entity.type
_entity.pdbx_description
1 polymer ?
#
loop_
_entity_poly.entity_id
_entity_poly.type
_entity_poly.pdbx_seq_one_letter_code
_entity_poly.pdbx_strand_id
1 'polypeptide(L)'
;MKPYFLRLLFVLFSASVGFLILYQATGDRNLAHIGLISGLIIAFAAIFFEKRARQTPLRIILGGAIGLTTGLVIANLVTFPLTFFIESSYYQAIVYLATNSLIGYFGVSVGMKKGDEFKDFNVDVIKFWG
;
A
#
# COMPACT_ATOMS: atom_id res chain seq x y z
N MET A 1 7.41 -2.09 27.65
CA MET A 1 7.75 -3.18 26.72
C MET A 1 8.55 -2.59 25.56
N LYS A 2 9.80 -3.00 25.35
CA LYS A 2 10.68 -2.38 24.34
C LYS A 2 10.19 -2.74 22.92
N PRO A 3 10.14 -1.80 21.95
CA PRO A 3 9.50 -1.99 20.64
C PRO A 3 10.15 -3.08 19.76
N TYR A 4 11.31 -3.60 20.15
CA TYR A 4 12.01 -4.67 19.44
C TYR A 4 11.31 -6.04 19.54
N PHE A 5 10.55 -6.29 20.61
CA PHE A 5 9.88 -7.57 20.82
C PHE A 5 8.77 -7.84 19.78
N LEU A 6 7.97 -6.83 19.47
CA LEU A 6 6.91 -6.90 18.45
C LEU A 6 7.46 -7.15 17.04
N ARG A 7 8.62 -6.56 16.73
CA ARG A 7 9.28 -6.76 15.43
C ARG A 7 9.80 -8.19 15.27
N LEU A 8 10.39 -8.73 16.33
CA LEU A 8 10.87 -10.11 16.34
C LEU A 8 9.71 -11.09 16.17
N LEU A 9 8.58 -10.83 16.83
CA LEU A 9 7.37 -11.63 16.72
C LEU A 9 6.75 -11.58 15.32
N PHE A 10 6.73 -10.40 14.68
CA PHE A 10 6.23 -10.24 13.32
C PHE A 10 7.11 -10.95 12.28
N VAL A 11 8.44 -10.85 12.41
CA VAL A 11 9.39 -11.55 11.53
C VAL A 11 9.23 -13.07 11.66
N LEU A 12 9.09 -13.57 12.88
CA LEU A 12 8.85 -15.00 13.12
C LEU A 12 7.52 -15.46 12.52
N PHE A 13 6.46 -14.63 12.63
CA PHE A 13 5.16 -14.94 12.07
C PHE A 13 5.18 -14.95 10.54
N SER A 14 5.78 -13.94 9.89
CA SER A 14 5.86 -13.88 8.43
C SER A 14 6.76 -14.97 7.84
N ALA A 15 7.86 -15.31 8.52
CA ALA A 15 8.73 -16.42 8.13
C ALA A 15 7.99 -17.77 8.23
N SER A 16 7.22 -17.98 9.32
CA SER A 16 6.43 -19.20 9.50
C SER A 16 5.30 -19.33 8.47
N VAL A 17 4.62 -18.22 8.16
CA VAL A 17 3.57 -18.17 7.14
C VAL A 17 4.16 -18.38 5.74
N GLY A 18 5.28 -17.73 5.40
CA GLY A 18 5.95 -17.90 4.11
C GLY A 18 6.43 -19.34 3.86
N PHE A 19 6.93 -19.99 4.92
CA PHE A 19 7.30 -21.41 4.88
C PHE A 19 6.08 -22.31 4.68
N LEU A 20 4.98 -22.07 5.40
CA LEU A 20 3.74 -22.86 5.29
C LEU A 20 3.08 -22.74 3.92
N ILE A 21 3.02 -21.54 3.34
CA ILE A 21 2.41 -21.30 2.03
C ILE A 21 3.19 -22.03 0.94
N LEU A 22 4.53 -21.97 0.94
CA LEU A 22 5.32 -22.69 -0.08
C LEU A 22 5.36 -24.20 0.13
N TYR A 23 5.37 -24.65 1.39
CA TYR A 23 5.35 -26.07 1.71
C TYR A 23 4.04 -26.74 1.25
N GLN A 24 2.89 -26.06 1.43
CA GLN A 24 1.61 -26.54 0.92
C GLN A 24 1.43 -26.35 -0.60
N ALA A 25 2.02 -25.30 -1.19
CA ALA A 25 1.81 -25.00 -2.60
C ALA A 25 2.61 -25.90 -3.56
N THR A 26 3.74 -26.48 -3.16
CA THR A 26 4.66 -27.06 -4.15
C THR A 26 5.20 -28.45 -3.82
N GLY A 27 5.12 -28.93 -2.57
CA GLY A 27 5.50 -30.33 -2.22
C GLY A 27 6.97 -30.71 -2.46
N ASP A 28 7.81 -29.79 -2.93
CA ASP A 28 9.18 -30.03 -3.39
C ASP A 28 10.21 -29.31 -2.50
N ARG A 29 11.17 -30.08 -1.97
CA ARG A 29 12.11 -29.63 -0.91
C ARG A 29 13.06 -28.52 -1.36
N ASN A 30 13.30 -28.38 -2.66
CA ASN A 30 14.24 -27.41 -3.22
C ASN A 30 13.64 -25.99 -3.32
N LEU A 31 12.32 -25.87 -3.51
CA LEU A 31 11.63 -24.58 -3.57
C LEU A 31 11.40 -23.97 -2.19
N ALA A 32 11.45 -24.76 -1.11
CA ALA A 32 11.32 -24.27 0.26
C ALA A 32 12.37 -23.20 0.61
N HIS A 33 13.57 -23.25 0.02
CA HIS A 33 14.59 -22.21 0.20
C HIS A 33 14.20 -20.86 -0.44
N ILE A 34 13.47 -20.88 -1.56
CA ILE A 34 12.96 -19.67 -2.21
C ILE A 34 11.88 -19.02 -1.36
N GLY A 35 11.05 -19.83 -0.68
CA GLY A 35 10.04 -19.35 0.27
C GLY A 35 10.64 -18.67 1.50
N LEU A 36 11.79 -19.17 1.97
CA LEU A 36 12.53 -18.55 3.07
C LEU A 36 13.08 -17.18 2.65
N ILE A 37 13.66 -17.08 1.45
CA ILE A 37 14.17 -15.81 0.90
C ILE A 37 13.03 -14.82 0.66
N SER A 38 11.92 -15.24 0.06
CA SER A 38 10.77 -14.36 -0.18
C SER A 38 10.12 -13.90 1.12
N GLY A 39 9.99 -14.79 2.11
CA GLY A 39 9.53 -14.44 3.46
C GLY A 39 10.44 -13.41 4.15
N LEU A 40 11.75 -13.52 3.98
CA LEU A 40 12.73 -12.56 4.50
C LEU A 40 12.62 -11.19 3.83
N ILE A 41 12.46 -11.16 2.51
CA ILE A 41 12.27 -9.91 1.73
C ILE A 41 10.97 -9.21 2.18
N ILE A 42 9.88 -9.96 2.32
CA ILE A 42 8.59 -9.42 2.79
C ILE A 42 8.71 -8.88 4.22
N ALA A 43 9.40 -9.61 5.11
CA ALA A 43 9.66 -9.16 6.48
C ALA A 43 10.45 -7.85 6.50
N PHE A 44 11.48 -7.75 5.67
CA PHE A 44 12.29 -6.53 5.57
C PHE A 44 11.47 -5.35 5.04
N ALA A 45 10.67 -5.57 4.00
CA ALA A 45 9.76 -4.56 3.46
C ALA A 45 8.73 -4.10 4.51
N ALA A 46 8.18 -5.03 5.29
CA ALA A 46 7.25 -4.72 6.36
C ALA A 46 7.88 -3.88 7.48
N ILE A 47 9.10 -4.22 7.92
CA ILE A 47 9.85 -3.42 8.91
C ILE A 47 10.13 -2.01 8.37
N PHE A 48 10.51 -1.91 7.09
CA PHE A 48 10.74 -0.63 6.44
C PHE A 48 9.46 0.22 6.41
N PHE A 49 8.33 -0.39 6.02
CA PHE A 49 7.02 0.24 6.05
C PHE A 49 6.60 0.66 7.46
N GLU A 50 6.80 -0.19 8.47
CA GLU A 50 6.47 0.12 9.87
C GLU A 50 7.29 1.31 10.37
N LYS A 51 8.59 1.35 10.06
CA LYS A 51 9.47 2.46 10.46
C LYS A 51 9.06 3.76 9.78
N ARG A 52 8.69 3.70 8.49
CA ARG A 52 8.19 4.85 7.74
C ARG A 52 6.83 5.31 8.27
N ALA A 53 5.88 4.40 8.46
CA ALA A 53 4.54 4.68 8.99
C ALA A 53 4.58 5.25 10.41
N ARG A 54 5.58 4.88 11.23
CA ARG A 54 5.76 5.45 12.58
C ARG A 54 6.38 6.86 12.54
N GLN A 55 7.14 7.19 11.49
CA GLN A 55 7.69 8.54 11.28
C GLN A 55 6.72 9.47 10.55
N THR A 56 5.84 8.91 9.72
CA THR A 56 4.81 9.66 9.01
C THR A 56 3.62 9.90 9.96
N PRO A 57 3.17 11.16 10.14
CA PRO A 57 2.00 11.42 10.97
C PRO A 57 0.77 10.70 10.41
N LEU A 58 -0.02 10.08 11.29
CA LEU A 58 -1.25 9.35 10.97
C LEU A 58 -2.20 10.13 10.05
N ARG A 59 -2.20 11.47 10.15
CA ARG A 59 -3.00 12.36 9.31
C ARG A 59 -2.65 12.29 7.82
N ILE A 60 -1.36 12.18 7.48
CA ILE A 60 -0.91 12.01 6.08
C ILE A 60 -1.32 10.63 5.56
N ILE A 61 -1.22 9.60 6.40
CA ILE A 61 -1.64 8.24 6.05
C ILE A 61 -3.16 8.19 5.80
N LEU A 62 -3.95 8.86 6.66
CA LEU A 62 -5.41 8.97 6.51
C LEU A 62 -5.78 9.79 5.25
N GLY A 63 -5.09 10.90 5.00
CA GLY A 63 -5.27 11.69 3.78
C GLY A 63 -4.96 10.87 2.52
N GLY A 64 -3.86 10.10 2.55
CA GLY A 64 -3.50 9.16 1.48
C GLY A 64 -4.53 8.05 1.28
N ALA A 65 -5.08 7.48 2.35
CA ALA A 65 -6.12 6.44 2.28
C ALA A 65 -7.42 6.99 1.66
N ILE A 66 -7.88 8.16 2.10
CA ILE A 66 -9.06 8.84 1.55
C ILE A 66 -8.83 9.19 0.07
N GLY A 67 -7.64 9.68 -0.26
CA GLY A 67 -7.22 9.99 -1.62
C GLY A 67 -7.17 8.75 -2.51
N LEU A 68 -6.70 7.61 -1.98
CA LEU A 68 -6.70 6.32 -2.68
C LEU A 68 -8.12 5.88 -2.98
N THR A 69 -9.00 5.84 -1.97
CA THR A 69 -10.40 5.44 -2.14
C THR A 69 -11.08 6.31 -3.19
N THR A 70 -10.93 7.63 -3.10
CA THR A 70 -11.52 8.57 -4.06
C THR A 70 -10.93 8.40 -5.46
N GLY A 71 -9.60 8.24 -5.55
CA GLY A 71 -8.89 8.00 -6.81
C GLY A 71 -9.34 6.71 -7.48
N LEU A 72 -9.52 5.62 -6.74
CA LEU A 72 -10.00 4.34 -7.27
C LEU A 72 -11.45 4.42 -7.75
N VAL A 73 -12.31 5.16 -7.04
CA VAL A 73 -13.69 5.40 -7.47
C VAL A 73 -13.71 6.17 -8.79
N ILE A 74 -12.91 7.23 -8.91
CA ILE A 74 -12.77 8.01 -10.15
C ILE A 74 -12.19 7.12 -11.26
N ALA A 75 -11.19 6.31 -10.96
CA ALA A 75 -10.56 5.43 -11.92
C ALA A 75 -11.53 4.41 -12.50
N ASN A 76 -12.37 3.81 -11.64
CA ASN A 76 -13.41 2.89 -12.06
C ASN A 76 -14.46 3.60 -12.94
N LEU A 77 -14.88 4.82 -12.55
CA LEU A 77 -15.78 5.65 -13.35
C LEU A 77 -15.22 5.99 -14.73
N VAL A 78 -13.92 6.29 -14.83
CA VAL A 78 -13.24 6.59 -16.09
C VAL A 78 -13.08 5.34 -16.94
N THR A 79 -12.84 4.19 -16.30
CA THR A 79 -12.61 2.95 -17.04
C THR A 79 -13.90 2.36 -17.59
N PHE A 80 -15.05 2.60 -16.95
CA PHE A 80 -16.37 2.15 -17.41
C PHE A 80 -16.69 2.57 -18.88
N PRO A 81 -16.56 3.85 -19.29
CA PRO A 81 -16.74 4.24 -20.69
C PRO A 81 -15.59 3.78 -21.60
N LEU A 82 -14.34 3.70 -21.12
CA LEU A 82 -13.22 3.21 -21.94
C LEU A 82 -13.38 1.74 -22.35
N THR A 83 -13.95 0.93 -21.46
CA THR A 83 -14.25 -0.48 -21.68
C THR A 83 -15.23 -0.67 -22.85
N PHE A 84 -16.11 0.31 -23.09
CA PHE A 84 -17.09 0.30 -24.18
C PHE A 84 -16.48 0.50 -25.58
N PHE A 85 -15.30 1.13 -25.67
CA PHE A 85 -14.61 1.39 -26.95
C PHE A 85 -13.62 0.28 -27.36
N ILE A 86 -13.36 -0.69 -26.48
CA ILE A 86 -12.34 -1.72 -26.68
C ILE A 86 -13.01 -3.10 -26.66
N GLU A 87 -13.24 -3.69 -27.84
CA GLU A 87 -13.86 -5.02 -27.97
C GLU A 87 -12.91 -6.18 -27.61
N SER A 88 -11.59 -5.95 -27.67
CA SER A 88 -10.60 -6.99 -27.38
C SER A 88 -10.28 -7.10 -25.89
N SER A 89 -10.76 -8.17 -25.26
CA SER A 89 -10.64 -8.46 -23.82
C SER A 89 -9.21 -8.36 -23.26
N TYR A 90 -8.19 -8.73 -24.04
CA TYR A 90 -6.78 -8.65 -23.61
C TYR A 90 -6.27 -7.20 -23.46
N TYR A 91 -6.54 -6.35 -24.44
CA TYR A 91 -6.14 -4.93 -24.40
C TYR A 91 -6.97 -4.15 -23.38
N GLN A 92 -8.23 -4.51 -23.23
CA GLN A 92 -9.12 -3.93 -22.23
C GLN A 92 -8.60 -4.16 -20.81
N ALA A 93 -8.14 -5.37 -20.48
CA ALA A 93 -7.57 -5.68 -19.17
C ALA A 93 -6.28 -4.88 -18.88
N ILE A 94 -5.40 -4.73 -19.88
CA ILE A 94 -4.16 -3.96 -19.74
C ILE A 94 -4.46 -2.48 -19.52
N VAL A 95 -5.36 -1.90 -20.33
CA VAL A 95 -5.77 -0.50 -20.18
C VAL A 95 -6.47 -0.28 -18.84
N TYR A 96 -7.35 -1.20 -18.43
CA TYR A 96 -8.04 -1.14 -17.14
C TYR A 96 -7.04 -1.10 -15.97
N LEU A 97 -6.05 -1.99 -16.00
CA LEU A 97 -5.03 -2.10 -14.95
C LEU A 97 -4.12 -0.88 -14.93
N ALA A 98 -3.69 -0.39 -16.10
CA ALA A 98 -2.85 0.79 -16.22
C ALA A 98 -3.57 2.05 -15.74
N THR A 99 -4.81 2.28 -16.19
CA THR A 99 -5.61 3.45 -15.80
C THR A 99 -5.93 3.45 -14.32
N ASN A 100 -6.36 2.32 -13.75
CA ASN A 100 -6.61 2.22 -12.30
C ASN A 100 -5.35 2.43 -11.47
N SER A 101 -4.21 1.88 -11.90
CA SER A 101 -2.95 2.04 -11.17
C SER A 101 -2.47 3.50 -11.20
N LEU A 102 -2.54 4.15 -12.35
CA LEU A 102 -2.13 5.55 -12.50
C LEU A 102 -3.03 6.48 -11.68
N ILE A 103 -4.35 6.39 -11.85
CA ILE A 103 -5.29 7.26 -11.15
C ILE A 103 -5.28 6.96 -9.64
N GLY A 104 -5.17 5.70 -9.23
CA GLY A 104 -5.00 5.32 -7.83
C GLY A 104 -3.75 5.93 -7.20
N TYR A 105 -2.61 5.89 -7.90
CA TYR A 105 -1.36 6.51 -7.45
C TYR A 105 -1.50 8.04 -7.33
N PHE A 106 -2.13 8.70 -8.31
CA PHE A 106 -2.41 10.13 -8.23
C PHE A 106 -3.34 10.45 -7.05
N GLY A 107 -4.36 9.63 -6.80
CA GLY A 107 -5.24 9.75 -5.64
C GLY A 107 -4.48 9.70 -4.32
N VAL A 108 -3.57 8.74 -4.16
CA VAL A 108 -2.69 8.66 -2.98
C VAL A 108 -1.80 9.89 -2.87
N SER A 109 -1.12 10.29 -3.95
CA SER A 109 -0.19 11.42 -3.96
C SER A 109 -0.86 12.74 -3.57
N VAL A 110 -2.04 13.01 -4.13
CA VAL A 110 -2.84 14.21 -3.81
C VAL A 110 -3.40 14.13 -2.40
N GLY A 111 -3.90 12.97 -1.98
CA GLY A 111 -4.45 12.75 -0.63
C GLY A 111 -3.40 12.94 0.46
N MET A 112 -2.18 12.44 0.24
CA MET A 112 -1.07 12.63 1.18
C MET A 112 -0.64 14.10 1.27
N LYS A 113 -0.58 14.83 0.14
CA LYS A 113 -0.26 16.28 0.13
C LYS A 113 -1.30 17.11 0.88
N LYS A 114 -2.58 16.91 0.58
CA LYS A 114 -3.67 17.60 1.29
C LYS A 114 -3.69 17.25 2.78
N GLY A 115 -3.42 15.99 3.14
CA GLY A 115 -3.30 15.54 4.52
C GLY A 115 -2.16 16.22 5.30
N ASP A 116 -1.12 16.68 4.61
CA ASP A 116 -0.01 17.44 5.19
C ASP A 116 -0.38 18.93 5.36
N GLU A 117 -1.03 19.53 4.36
CA GLU A 117 -1.49 20.94 4.39
C GLU A 117 -2.48 21.24 5.55
N PHE A 118 -3.29 20.26 5.98
CA PHE A 118 -4.15 20.40 7.16
C PHE A 118 -3.39 20.70 8.47
N LYS A 119 -2.08 20.40 8.53
CA LYS A 119 -1.23 20.75 9.67
C LYS A 119 -0.89 22.24 9.68
N ASP A 120 -0.49 22.80 8.53
CA ASP A 120 -0.11 24.20 8.43
C ASP A 120 -1.31 25.13 8.68
N PHE A 121 -2.49 24.79 8.15
CA PHE A 121 -3.70 25.55 8.42
C PHE A 121 -4.07 25.60 9.93
N ASN A 122 -3.89 24.49 10.66
CA ASN A 122 -4.19 24.45 12.09
C ASN A 122 -3.20 25.30 12.91
N VAL A 123 -1.94 25.34 12.51
CA VAL A 123 -0.89 26.14 13.19
C VAL A 123 -1.09 27.63 12.93
N ASP A 124 -1.49 28.03 11.71
CA ASP A 124 -1.73 29.44 11.38
C ASP A 124 -2.98 30.01 12.07
N VAL A 125 -4.06 29.23 12.18
CA VAL A 125 -5.29 29.66 12.90
C VAL A 125 -5.03 29.91 14.38
N ILE A 126 -4.20 29.09 15.03
CA ILE A 126 -3.85 29.27 16.46
C ILE A 126 -2.97 30.50 16.65
N LYS A 127 -2.06 30.79 15.71
CA LYS A 127 -1.24 32.01 15.72
C LYS A 127 -2.03 33.28 15.45
N PHE A 128 -3.16 33.20 14.75
CA PHE A 128 -4.00 34.35 14.42
C PHE A 128 -4.88 34.81 15.59
N TRP A 129 -5.13 33.93 16.57
CA TRP A 129 -6.03 34.17 17.71
C TRP A 129 -5.32 34.25 19.08
N GLY A 130 -3.98 34.18 19.13
CA GLY A 130 -3.17 34.34 20.35
C GLY A 130 -2.25 35.55 20.25
#